data_AF-A0A1Q7B4F0-F1
#
_entry.id   AF-A0A1Q7B4F0-F1
#
_cell.length_a   1.000
_cell.length_b   1.000
_cell.length_c   1.000
_cell.angle_alpha   90.00
_cell.angle_beta   90.00
_cell.angle_gamma   90.00
#
_symmetry.space_group_name_H-M   'P 1'
#
loop_
_entity.id
_entity.type
_entity.pdbx_description
1 polymer ?
#
loop_
_entity_poly.entity_id
_entity_poly.type
_entity_poly.pdbx_seq_one_letter_code
_entity_poly.pdbx_strand_id
1 'polypeptide(L)'
;MSLSHEREDNLIKTLKENFPADIKDASTIRRSRVNVTVAPEKIVDVALFIRDKLAFDHPTGVSAVDYNRESRFEIVYHLSSVTNPDQRDIVINLKESVPRNTPKATSLVKIWPGVENFERESIEMFGLQFEGHPRPEKLFLNDNWDGPPPMRKEVRFPTD
;
A
#
# COMPACT_ATOMS: atom_id res chain seq x y z
N MET A 1 16.65 -23.38 -13.87
CA MET A 1 15.19 -23.59 -14.04
C MET A 1 14.52 -22.23 -13.96
N SER A 2 14.07 -21.69 -15.10
CA SER A 2 13.19 -20.52 -15.12
C SER A 2 11.89 -20.91 -14.43
N LEU A 3 11.65 -20.43 -13.22
CA LEU A 3 10.35 -20.62 -12.56
C LEU A 3 9.33 -19.85 -13.39
N SER A 4 8.37 -20.57 -13.99
CA SER A 4 7.24 -19.95 -14.69
C SER A 4 6.47 -19.07 -13.70
N HIS A 5 6.17 -17.84 -14.11
CA HIS A 5 5.37 -16.85 -13.36
C HIS A 5 3.96 -16.72 -13.95
N GLU A 6 3.46 -17.77 -14.60
CA GLU A 6 2.21 -17.70 -15.38
C GLU A 6 1.01 -17.20 -14.58
N ARG A 7 0.88 -17.58 -13.29
CA ARG A 7 -0.23 -17.13 -12.43
C ARG A 7 -0.12 -15.64 -12.13
N GLU A 8 1.07 -15.18 -11.77
CA GLU A 8 1.40 -13.77 -11.51
C GLU A 8 1.18 -12.91 -12.76
N ASP A 9 1.66 -13.40 -13.91
CA ASP A 9 1.54 -12.70 -15.19
C ASP A 9 0.06 -12.63 -15.63
N ASN A 10 -0.73 -13.67 -15.36
CA ASN A 10 -2.19 -13.66 -15.59
C ASN A 10 -2.92 -12.67 -14.69
N LEU A 11 -2.52 -12.52 -13.42
CA LEU A 11 -3.07 -11.48 -12.52
C LEU A 11 -2.76 -10.07 -13.05
N ILE A 12 -1.51 -9.83 -13.44
CA ILE A 12 -1.08 -8.54 -14.02
C ILE A 12 -1.85 -8.24 -15.30
N LYS A 13 -1.99 -9.22 -16.18
CA LYS A 13 -2.77 -9.10 -17.43
C LYS A 13 -4.21 -8.72 -17.12
N THR A 14 -4.86 -9.45 -16.21
CA THR A 14 -6.25 -9.19 -15.81
C THR A 14 -6.43 -7.77 -15.27
N LEU A 15 -5.50 -7.29 -14.42
CA LEU A 15 -5.53 -5.93 -13.89
C LEU A 15 -5.36 -4.88 -15.01
N LYS A 16 -4.42 -5.07 -15.93
CA LYS A 16 -4.20 -4.15 -17.06
C LYS A 16 -5.39 -4.12 -18.02
N GLU A 17 -6.07 -5.24 -18.24
CA GLU A 17 -7.26 -5.29 -19.11
C GLU A 17 -8.47 -4.57 -18.49
N ASN A 18 -8.64 -4.61 -17.17
CA ASN A 18 -9.73 -3.93 -16.47
C ASN A 18 -9.43 -2.45 -16.16
N PHE A 19 -8.15 -2.09 -16.04
CA PHE A 19 -7.70 -0.74 -15.64
C PHE A 19 -6.57 -0.20 -16.55
N PRO A 20 -6.77 -0.14 -17.87
CA PRO A 20 -5.68 0.08 -18.83
C PRO A 20 -4.97 1.44 -18.69
N ALA A 21 -5.68 2.47 -18.24
CA ALA A 21 -5.12 3.81 -18.03
C ALA A 21 -4.66 4.07 -16.59
N ASP A 22 -5.05 3.21 -15.65
CA ASP A 22 -4.91 3.49 -14.21
C ASP A 22 -3.76 2.69 -13.57
N ILE A 23 -3.35 1.57 -14.18
CA ILE A 23 -2.13 0.84 -13.81
C ILE A 23 -0.91 1.54 -14.42
N LYS A 24 -0.13 2.23 -13.59
CA LYS A 24 1.09 2.94 -14.00
C LYS A 24 2.28 2.01 -14.22
N ASP A 25 2.40 1.00 -13.37
CA ASP A 25 3.41 -0.06 -13.48
C ASP A 25 2.85 -1.35 -12.90
N ALA A 26 3.22 -2.49 -13.47
CA ALA A 26 2.95 -3.79 -12.86
C ALA A 26 3.94 -4.83 -13.34
N SER A 27 4.52 -5.56 -12.38
CA SER A 27 5.62 -6.47 -12.62
C SER A 27 5.64 -7.64 -11.62
N THR A 28 6.11 -8.79 -12.10
CA THR A 28 6.43 -9.94 -11.25
C THR A 28 7.85 -9.78 -10.75
N ILE A 29 8.03 -9.55 -9.45
CA ILE A 29 9.35 -9.30 -8.85
C ILE A 29 10.11 -10.61 -8.64
N ARG A 30 9.38 -11.63 -8.20
CA ARG A 30 9.81 -13.00 -8.00
C ARG A 30 8.58 -13.88 -7.87
N ARG A 31 8.78 -15.20 -7.85
CA ARG A 31 7.72 -16.16 -7.57
C ARG A 31 6.88 -15.73 -6.37
N SER A 32 5.57 -15.73 -6.57
CA SER A 32 4.53 -15.38 -5.62
C SER A 32 4.54 -13.92 -5.15
N ARG A 33 5.17 -13.00 -5.89
CA ARG A 33 5.23 -11.57 -5.54
C ARG A 33 4.99 -10.69 -6.76
N VAL A 34 3.86 -10.00 -6.75
CA VAL A 34 3.43 -9.06 -7.80
C VAL A 34 3.44 -7.65 -7.24
N ASN A 35 4.02 -6.71 -7.97
CA ASN A 35 3.86 -5.28 -7.70
C ASN A 35 2.88 -4.68 -8.70
N VAL A 36 2.00 -3.81 -8.20
CA VAL A 36 1.04 -3.06 -9.01
C VAL A 36 1.01 -1.63 -8.50
N THR A 37 1.45 -0.69 -9.31
CA THR A 37 1.40 0.75 -9.01
C THR A 37 0.24 1.37 -9.77
N VAL A 38 -0.60 2.12 -9.04
CA VAL A 38 -1.82 2.71 -9.59
C VAL A 38 -1.85 4.23 -9.45
N ALA A 39 -2.71 4.87 -10.23
CA ALA A 39 -3.08 6.25 -10.00
C ALA A 39 -3.83 6.40 -8.65
N PRO A 40 -3.46 7.37 -7.78
CA PRO A 40 -4.14 7.57 -6.50
C PRO A 40 -5.66 7.74 -6.62
N GLU A 41 -6.13 8.36 -7.70
CA GLU A 41 -7.55 8.58 -7.98
C GLU A 41 -8.33 7.27 -8.21
N LYS A 42 -7.61 6.17 -8.41
CA LYS A 42 -8.15 4.85 -8.78
C LYS A 42 -7.84 3.76 -7.76
N ILE A 43 -7.18 4.10 -6.66
CA ILE A 43 -6.79 3.15 -5.63
C ILE A 43 -7.99 2.37 -5.09
N VAL A 44 -9.14 3.04 -4.87
CA VAL A 44 -10.36 2.41 -4.35
C VAL A 44 -10.96 1.41 -5.34
N ASP A 45 -11.11 1.80 -6.61
CA ASP A 45 -11.67 0.95 -7.67
C ASP A 45 -10.81 -0.32 -7.86
N VAL A 46 -9.49 -0.15 -7.92
CA VAL A 46 -8.55 -1.28 -8.09
C VAL A 46 -8.52 -2.16 -6.84
N ALA A 47 -8.53 -1.56 -5.65
CA ALA A 47 -8.57 -2.31 -4.39
C ALA A 47 -9.84 -3.17 -4.27
N LEU A 48 -11.01 -2.63 -4.60
CA LEU A 48 -12.27 -3.38 -4.64
C LEU A 48 -12.19 -4.55 -5.64
N PHE A 49 -11.63 -4.31 -6.82
CA PHE A 49 -11.46 -5.38 -7.81
C PHE A 49 -10.50 -6.48 -7.33
N ILE A 50 -9.37 -6.11 -6.73
CA ILE A 50 -8.41 -7.06 -6.16
C ILE A 50 -9.06 -7.92 -5.06
N ARG A 51 -9.84 -7.30 -4.17
CA ARG A 51 -10.57 -8.02 -3.11
C ARG A 51 -11.65 -8.93 -3.68
N ASP A 52 -12.55 -8.38 -4.50
CA ASP A 52 -13.82 -9.03 -4.84
C ASP A 52 -13.73 -9.95 -6.07
N LYS A 53 -12.83 -9.64 -7.02
CA LYS A 53 -12.66 -10.41 -8.27
C LYS A 53 -11.43 -11.29 -8.27
N LEU A 54 -10.36 -10.87 -7.62
CA LEU A 54 -9.11 -11.65 -7.54
C LEU A 54 -8.94 -12.41 -6.22
N ALA A 55 -9.89 -12.24 -5.28
CA ALA A 55 -9.94 -12.92 -3.98
C ALA A 55 -8.75 -12.65 -3.05
N PHE A 56 -8.17 -11.45 -3.11
CA PHE A 56 -7.15 -11.01 -2.15
C PHE A 56 -7.85 -10.32 -0.96
N ASP A 57 -8.48 -11.14 -0.12
CA ASP A 57 -9.35 -10.72 0.97
C ASP A 57 -8.62 -10.29 2.25
N HIS A 58 -7.31 -10.54 2.34
CA HIS A 58 -6.56 -10.37 3.58
C HIS A 58 -5.41 -9.35 3.44
N PRO A 59 -5.49 -8.17 4.11
CA PRO A 59 -4.35 -7.27 4.20
C PRO A 59 -3.33 -7.81 5.22
N THR A 60 -2.12 -8.10 4.77
CA THR A 60 -1.04 -8.53 5.69
C THR A 60 -0.28 -7.35 6.30
N GLY A 61 -0.40 -6.16 5.71
CA GLY A 61 0.20 -4.94 6.23
C GLY A 61 0.10 -3.77 5.25
N VAL A 62 0.37 -2.57 5.76
CA VAL A 62 0.57 -1.36 4.96
C VAL A 62 1.91 -0.76 5.37
N SER A 63 2.70 -0.35 4.38
CA SER A 63 3.97 0.34 4.62
C SER A 63 4.01 1.65 3.85
N ALA A 64 4.77 2.61 4.37
CA ALA A 64 5.06 3.86 3.70
C ALA A 64 6.57 3.99 3.47
N VAL A 65 6.94 4.46 2.28
CA VAL A 65 8.33 4.70 1.88
C VAL A 65 8.49 6.17 1.54
N ASP A 66 9.43 6.81 2.22
CA ASP A 66 9.81 8.20 1.94
C ASP A 66 10.89 8.28 0.85
N TYR A 67 10.46 8.59 -0.38
CA TYR A 67 11.31 8.90 -1.51
C TYR A 67 11.64 10.41 -1.53
N ASN A 68 12.39 10.87 -0.54
CA ASN A 68 12.68 12.29 -0.30
C ASN A 68 13.27 13.01 -1.53
N ARG A 69 14.19 12.36 -2.25
CA ARG A 69 14.81 12.90 -3.47
C ARG A 69 13.81 13.11 -4.61
N GLU A 70 12.70 12.37 -4.61
CA GLU A 70 11.64 12.42 -5.61
C GLU A 70 10.42 13.20 -5.11
N SER A 71 10.51 13.81 -3.93
CA SER A 71 9.43 14.60 -3.30
C SER A 71 8.09 13.87 -3.19
N ARG A 72 8.11 12.55 -2.99
CA ARG A 72 6.90 11.73 -2.82
C ARG A 72 7.01 10.70 -1.70
N PHE A 73 5.86 10.30 -1.16
CA PHE A 73 5.70 9.08 -0.39
C PHE A 73 5.10 8.00 -1.30
N GLU A 74 5.53 6.75 -1.15
CA GLU A 74 4.86 5.59 -1.71
C GLU A 74 4.18 4.83 -0.57
N ILE A 75 2.88 4.56 -0.70
CA ILE A 75 2.12 3.71 0.20
C ILE A 75 1.97 2.35 -0.46
N VAL A 76 2.26 1.27 0.28
CA VAL A 76 2.22 -0.10 -0.22
C VAL A 76 1.30 -0.93 0.66
N TYR A 77 0.20 -1.40 0.07
CA TYR A 77 -0.70 -2.37 0.66
C TYR A 77 -0.25 -3.79 0.28
N HIS A 78 0.07 -4.61 1.27
CA HIS A 78 0.45 -6.00 1.08
C HIS A 78 -0.79 -6.89 1.24
N LEU A 79 -1.23 -7.49 0.14
CA LEU A 79 -2.51 -8.19 0.04
C LEU A 79 -2.27 -9.66 -0.27
N SER A 80 -2.90 -10.54 0.51
CA SER A 80 -2.92 -11.99 0.28
C SER A 80 -4.34 -12.52 0.21
N SER A 81 -4.47 -13.78 -0.21
CA SER A 81 -5.73 -14.52 -0.21
C SER A 81 -5.75 -15.52 0.94
N VAL A 82 -6.80 -15.50 1.76
CA VAL A 82 -7.05 -16.55 2.76
C VAL A 82 -8.20 -17.44 2.30
N THR A 83 -9.19 -16.87 1.64
CA THR A 83 -10.41 -17.58 1.21
C THR A 83 -10.23 -18.39 -0.07
N ASN A 84 -9.33 -18.00 -0.97
CA ASN A 84 -9.04 -18.72 -2.20
C ASN A 84 -7.70 -19.48 -2.12
N PRO A 85 -7.71 -20.83 -2.03
CA PRO A 85 -6.49 -21.65 -1.97
C PRO A 85 -5.56 -21.45 -3.17
N ASP A 86 -6.13 -21.20 -4.36
CA ASP A 86 -5.39 -21.03 -5.62
C ASP A 86 -4.68 -19.68 -5.70
N GLN A 87 -4.80 -18.81 -4.69
CA GLN A 87 -4.12 -17.51 -4.61
C GLN A 87 -3.31 -17.35 -3.31
N ARG A 88 -3.39 -18.33 -2.40
CA ARG A 88 -2.88 -18.22 -1.02
C ARG A 88 -1.37 -18.01 -0.92
N ASP A 89 -0.60 -18.48 -1.90
CA ASP A 89 0.86 -18.31 -1.92
C ASP A 89 1.28 -16.94 -2.48
N ILE A 90 0.43 -16.29 -3.29
CA ILE A 90 0.72 -15.02 -3.95
C ILE A 90 0.44 -13.85 -3.00
N VAL A 91 1.33 -12.84 -3.04
CA VAL A 91 1.08 -11.53 -2.43
C VAL A 91 1.15 -10.46 -3.51
N ILE A 92 0.11 -9.63 -3.56
CA ILE A 92 0.06 -8.42 -4.37
C ILE A 92 0.48 -7.24 -3.49
N ASN A 93 1.50 -6.50 -3.93
CA ASN A 93 1.84 -5.20 -3.38
C ASN A 93 1.15 -4.14 -4.24
N LEU A 94 0.00 -3.66 -3.76
CA LEU A 94 -0.73 -2.55 -4.38
C LEU A 94 -0.13 -1.23 -3.89
N LYS A 95 0.30 -0.38 -4.82
CA LYS A 95 1.07 0.83 -4.53
C LYS A 95 0.39 2.07 -5.08
N GLU A 96 0.41 3.13 -4.29
CA GLU A 96 0.14 4.48 -4.77
C GLU A 96 1.24 5.43 -4.33
N SER A 97 1.38 6.55 -5.04
CA SER A 97 2.37 7.58 -4.73
C SER A 97 1.67 8.91 -4.54
N VAL A 98 2.01 9.59 -3.43
CA VAL A 98 1.42 10.89 -3.07
C VAL A 98 2.53 11.94 -2.87
N PRO A 99 2.29 13.22 -3.21
CA PRO A 99 3.28 14.28 -3.02
C PRO A 99 3.65 14.48 -1.54
N ARG A 100 4.93 14.74 -1.23
CA ARG A 100 5.38 14.98 0.15
C ARG A 100 4.83 16.26 0.78
N ASN A 101 4.59 17.29 -0.03
CA ASN A 101 4.05 18.59 0.42
C ASN A 101 2.56 18.54 0.74
N THR A 102 1.82 17.65 0.08
CA THR A 102 0.40 17.36 0.33
C THR A 102 0.21 15.84 0.41
N PRO A 103 0.63 15.20 1.52
CA PRO A 103 0.73 13.75 1.65
C PRO A 103 -0.65 13.13 1.96
N LYS A 104 -1.60 13.30 1.04
CA LYS A 104 -2.99 12.85 1.16
C LYS A 104 -3.22 11.61 0.29
N ALA A 105 -3.82 10.60 0.90
CA ALA A 105 -4.21 9.33 0.30
C ALA A 105 -5.68 9.00 0.65
N THR A 106 -6.27 8.02 0.00
CA THR A 106 -7.62 7.55 0.34
C THR A 106 -7.51 6.32 1.24
N SER A 107 -8.22 6.33 2.38
CA SER A 107 -8.23 5.18 3.29
C SER A 107 -8.89 3.97 2.65
N LEU A 108 -8.27 2.79 2.80
CA LEU A 108 -8.84 1.52 2.34
C LEU A 108 -9.52 0.74 3.48
N VAL A 109 -9.74 1.35 4.66
CA VAL A 109 -10.40 0.70 5.82
C VAL A 109 -11.79 0.16 5.47
N LYS A 110 -12.56 0.85 4.62
CA LYS A 110 -13.88 0.37 4.15
C LYS A 110 -13.79 -0.86 3.24
N ILE A 111 -12.63 -1.09 2.63
CA ILE A 111 -12.38 -2.25 1.77
C ILE A 111 -11.82 -3.40 2.60
N TRP A 112 -10.78 -3.11 3.39
CA TRP A 112 -10.14 -4.05 4.29
C TRP A 112 -10.02 -3.43 5.69
N PRO A 113 -10.92 -3.76 6.64
CA PRO A 113 -10.87 -3.19 7.98
C PRO A 113 -9.53 -3.39 8.71
N GLY A 114 -8.80 -4.46 8.38
CA GLY A 114 -7.49 -4.75 8.94
C GLY A 114 -6.39 -3.73 8.62
N VAL A 115 -6.61 -2.79 7.67
CA VAL A 115 -5.60 -1.76 7.37
C VAL A 115 -5.58 -0.60 8.37
N GLU A 116 -6.60 -0.47 9.23
CA GLU A 116 -6.80 0.70 10.11
C GLU A 116 -5.54 1.05 10.93
N ASN A 117 -4.99 0.08 11.65
CA ASN A 117 -3.82 0.33 12.49
C ASN A 117 -2.55 0.66 11.67
N PHE A 118 -2.41 0.08 10.48
CA PHE A 118 -1.26 0.36 9.62
C PHE A 118 -1.35 1.73 8.93
N GLU A 119 -2.56 2.17 8.59
CA GLU A 119 -2.78 3.55 8.12
C GLU A 119 -2.49 4.55 9.25
N ARG A 120 -2.90 4.26 10.50
CA ARG A 120 -2.52 5.06 11.68
C ARG A 120 -1.02 5.14 11.92
N GLU A 121 -0.31 4.02 11.77
CA GLU A 121 1.16 4.00 11.80
C GLU A 121 1.73 4.98 10.77
N SER A 122 1.21 4.93 9.54
CA SER A 122 1.68 5.78 8.44
C SER A 122 1.37 7.26 8.68
N ILE A 123 0.21 7.58 9.28
CA ILE A 123 -0.14 8.94 9.73
C ILE A 123 0.89 9.43 10.76
N GLU A 124 1.16 8.63 11.78
CA GLU A 124 2.00 9.03 12.90
C GLU A 124 3.49 9.09 12.56
N MET A 125 4.00 8.08 11.85
CA MET A 125 5.42 7.92 11.55
C MET A 125 5.89 8.79 10.38
N PHE A 126 5.01 9.06 9.41
CA PHE A 126 5.35 9.81 8.19
C PHE A 126 4.54 11.09 8.01
N GLY A 127 3.52 11.36 8.81
CA GLY A 127 2.65 12.53 8.65
C GLY A 127 1.75 12.45 7.41
N LEU A 128 1.41 11.22 6.97
CA LEU A 128 0.42 11.00 5.91
C LEU A 128 -0.99 11.35 6.42
N GLN A 129 -1.91 11.60 5.49
CA GLN A 129 -3.33 11.83 5.78
C GLN A 129 -4.17 10.88 4.92
N PHE A 130 -5.04 10.09 5.54
CA PHE A 130 -5.93 9.17 4.84
C PHE A 130 -7.38 9.67 4.91
N GLU A 131 -7.92 10.09 3.76
CA GLU A 131 -9.31 10.51 3.67
C GLU A 131 -10.25 9.32 3.90
N GLY A 132 -11.23 9.50 4.79
CA GLY A 132 -12.18 8.45 5.17
C GLY A 132 -11.71 7.50 6.27
N HIS A 133 -10.50 7.71 6.83
CA HIS A 133 -10.03 6.94 7.99
C HIS A 133 -10.85 7.28 9.24
N PRO A 134 -11.40 6.29 9.98
CA PRO A 134 -12.33 6.55 11.08
C PRO A 134 -11.67 7.13 12.33
N ARG A 135 -10.38 6.91 12.50
CA ARG A 135 -9.69 7.08 13.79
C ARG A 135 -8.21 7.53 13.66
N PRO A 136 -7.93 8.79 13.28
CA PRO A 136 -6.59 9.25 12.90
C PRO A 136 -5.71 9.69 14.08
N GLU A 137 -5.93 9.20 15.31
CA GLU A 137 -5.05 9.49 16.44
C GLU A 137 -3.77 8.63 16.48
N LYS A 138 -2.78 9.15 17.23
CA LYS A 138 -1.51 8.48 17.57
C LYS A 138 -1.72 7.04 18.03
N LEU A 139 -0.81 6.14 17.67
CA LEU A 139 -0.85 4.72 18.00
C LEU A 139 0.38 4.28 18.80
N PHE A 140 1.57 4.83 18.52
CA PHE A 140 2.84 4.37 19.06
C PHE A 140 3.63 5.43 19.82
N LEU A 141 3.64 6.68 19.36
CA LEU A 141 4.39 7.75 20.00
C LEU A 141 3.68 8.17 21.28
N ASN A 142 4.47 8.59 22.25
CA ASN A 142 3.94 9.16 23.47
C ASN A 142 3.05 10.37 23.15
N ASP A 143 2.03 10.58 23.98
CA ASP A 143 1.10 11.70 23.83
C ASP A 143 1.83 13.04 23.78
N ASN A 144 2.90 13.17 24.57
CA ASN A 144 3.76 14.36 24.64
C ASN A 144 4.82 14.47 23.54
N TRP A 145 4.84 13.57 22.55
CA TRP A 145 5.73 13.72 21.39
C TRP A 145 5.36 14.98 20.59
N ASP A 146 6.26 15.95 20.61
CA ASP A 146 6.20 17.24 19.90
C ASP A 146 7.19 17.32 18.71
N GLY A 147 7.99 16.28 18.52
CA GLY A 147 8.96 16.16 17.43
C GLY A 147 8.34 15.92 16.05
N PRO A 148 9.14 16.02 14.98
CA PRO A 148 8.70 15.69 13.63
C PRO A 148 8.33 14.20 13.50
N PRO A 149 7.54 13.80 12.47
CA PRO A 149 7.27 12.38 12.20
C PRO A 149 8.58 11.60 12.03
N PRO A 150 8.87 10.61 12.91
CA PRO A 150 10.22 10.11 13.14
C PRO A 150 10.81 9.30 11.97
N MET A 151 9.97 8.74 11.09
CA MET A 151 10.41 7.88 9.99
C MET A 151 10.70 8.64 8.69
N ARG A 152 10.59 9.97 8.68
CA ARG A 152 10.99 10.80 7.53
C ARG A 152 12.51 10.86 7.37
N LYS A 153 12.99 10.81 6.14
CA LYS A 153 14.43 10.68 5.82
C LYS A 153 15.28 11.87 6.22
N GLU A 154 14.70 13.06 6.37
CA GLU A 154 15.40 14.25 6.86
C GLU A 154 15.59 14.26 8.38
N VAL A 155 14.79 13.49 9.12
CA VAL A 155 14.89 13.44 10.58
C VAL A 155 16.21 12.79 10.98
N ARG A 156 16.87 13.40 11.97
CA ARG A 156 18.10 12.92 12.58
C ARG A 156 17.85 12.86 14.08
N PHE A 157 18.08 11.70 14.66
CA PHE A 157 18.11 11.56 16.10
C PHE A 157 19.53 11.90 16.59
N PRO A 158 19.66 12.49 17.79
CA PRO A 158 20.95 12.57 18.44
C PRO A 158 21.59 11.18 18.47
N THR A 159 22.79 11.08 17.92
CA THR A 159 23.66 9.93 18.16
C THR A 159 24.60 10.36 19.27
N ASP A 160 24.41 9.80 20.47
CA ASP A 160 25.38 9.93 21.56
C ASP A 160 26.78 9.46 21.12
#